data_AF-A0A6B3HS75-F1
#
_entry.id   AF-A0A6B3HS75-F1
#
_cell.length_a   1.000
_cell.length_b   1.000
_cell.length_c   1.000
_cell.angle_alpha   90.00
_cell.angle_beta   90.00
_cell.angle_gamma   90.00
#
_symmetry.space_group_name_H-M   'P 1'
#
loop_
_entity.id
_entity.type
_entity.pdbx_description
1 polymer ?
#
loop_
_entity_poly.entity_id
_entity_poly.type
_entity_poly.pdbx_seq_one_letter_code
_entity_poly.pdbx_strand_id
1 'polypeptide(L)'
;AANRDPAQFPHPDRLDLDRDATGHLSFGHGIHRCPGAPLARAEAETALRTLVTRFPKTRLAIPAESLTWRRTRLNRGLATL
;
A
#
# COMPACT_ATOMS: atom_id res chain seq x y z
N ALA A 1 -13.86 2.09 -1.19
CA ALA A 1 -14.82 2.37 -0.10
C ALA A 1 -14.54 1.48 1.11
N ALA A 2 -14.69 0.15 1.04
CA ALA A 2 -14.61 -0.75 2.21
C ALA A 2 -13.35 -0.62 3.09
N ASN A 3 -12.15 -0.50 2.51
CA ASN A 3 -10.91 -0.30 3.31
C ASN A 3 -10.82 1.07 4.01
N ARG A 4 -11.81 1.93 3.82
CA ARG A 4 -11.96 3.24 4.45
C ARG A 4 -13.29 3.35 5.22
N ASP A 5 -13.96 2.23 5.49
CA ASP A 5 -15.20 2.22 6.25
C ASP A 5 -14.93 2.56 7.72
N PRO A 6 -15.46 3.68 8.27
CA PRO A 6 -15.22 4.08 9.65
C PRO A 6 -15.84 3.13 10.68
N ALA A 7 -16.83 2.30 10.30
CA ALA A 7 -17.40 1.30 11.21
C ALA A 7 -16.43 0.15 11.50
N GLN A 8 -15.52 -0.14 10.56
CA GLN A 8 -14.46 -1.16 10.72
C GLN A 8 -13.11 -0.53 11.11
N PHE A 9 -12.78 0.62 10.54
CA PHE A 9 -11.49 1.28 10.71
C PHE A 9 -11.67 2.72 11.21
N PRO A 10 -11.61 2.97 12.52
CA PRO A 10 -11.65 4.33 13.06
C PRO A 10 -10.57 5.23 12.45
N HIS A 11 -10.92 6.48 12.14
CA HIS A 11 -10.05 7.42 11.43
C HIS A 11 -9.42 6.84 10.14
N PRO A 12 -10.25 6.38 9.18
CA PRO A 12 -9.81 5.55 8.06
C PRO A 12 -8.82 6.26 7.12
N ASP A 13 -8.85 7.59 7.07
CA ASP A 13 -8.00 8.40 6.21
C ASP A 13 -6.62 8.69 6.79
N ARG A 14 -6.42 8.46 8.09
CA ARG A 14 -5.10 8.58 8.73
C ARG A 14 -4.25 7.37 8.37
N LEU A 15 -2.96 7.56 8.11
CA LEU A 15 -1.99 6.48 8.10
C LEU A 15 -1.55 6.21 9.54
N ASP A 16 -1.83 5.02 10.03
CA ASP A 16 -1.41 4.55 11.36
C ASP A 16 -0.86 3.13 11.18
N LEU A 17 0.42 2.96 11.50
CA LEU A 17 1.15 1.70 11.29
C LEU A 17 0.89 0.69 12.40
N ASP A 18 0.37 1.13 13.55
CA ASP A 18 0.16 0.30 14.74
C ASP A 18 -1.31 -0.15 14.88
N ARG A 19 -2.19 0.23 13.95
CA ARG A 19 -3.61 -0.17 13.96
C ARG A 19 -3.77 -1.68 13.76
N ASP A 20 -4.86 -2.23 14.31
CA ASP A 20 -5.36 -3.52 13.83
C ASP A 20 -5.97 -3.35 12.42
N ALA A 21 -5.29 -3.92 11.43
CA ALA A 21 -5.72 -3.89 10.03
C ALA A 21 -6.41 -5.20 9.60
N THR A 22 -6.78 -6.08 10.55
CA THR A 22 -7.48 -7.32 10.25
C THR A 22 -8.78 -7.05 9.50
N GLY A 23 -9.07 -7.87 8.50
CA GLY A 23 -10.29 -7.73 7.66
C GLY A 23 -10.16 -6.76 6.48
N HIS A 24 -8.98 -6.17 6.22
CA HIS A 24 -8.80 -5.36 5.01
C HIS A 24 -9.01 -6.19 3.73
N LEU A 25 -9.60 -5.56 2.71
CA LEU A 25 -10.00 -6.18 1.44
C LEU A 25 -9.06 -5.84 0.27
N SER A 26 -7.81 -5.42 0.55
CA SER A 26 -6.84 -5.08 -0.50
C SER A 26 -6.50 -6.26 -1.43
N PHE A 27 -6.74 -7.48 -0.98
CA PHE A 27 -6.55 -8.72 -1.74
C PHE A 27 -7.89 -9.41 -2.10
N GLY A 28 -9.01 -8.72 -1.97
CA GLY A 28 -10.34 -9.32 -2.08
C GLY A 28 -10.68 -10.29 -0.94
N HIS A 29 -11.79 -11.00 -1.07
CA HIS A 29 -12.31 -11.97 -0.08
C HIS A 29 -13.09 -13.09 -0.78
N GLY A 30 -13.38 -14.18 -0.06
CA GLY A 30 -14.13 -15.33 -0.57
C GLY A 30 -13.35 -16.19 -1.55
N ILE A 31 -14.06 -16.91 -2.42
CA ILE A 31 -13.48 -17.90 -3.35
C ILE A 31 -12.53 -17.31 -4.40
N HIS A 32 -12.60 -15.99 -4.62
CA HIS A 32 -11.72 -15.26 -5.54
C HIS A 32 -10.69 -14.38 -4.81
N ARG A 33 -10.47 -14.60 -3.51
CA ARG A 33 -9.39 -13.94 -2.79
C ARG A 33 -8.07 -14.16 -3.53
N CYS A 34 -7.28 -13.10 -3.67
CA CYS A 34 -6.05 -13.10 -4.45
C CYS A 34 -5.15 -14.29 -4.05
N PRO A 35 -4.88 -15.23 -4.99
CA PRO A 35 -4.04 -16.38 -4.70
C PRO A 35 -2.59 -15.98 -4.39
N GLY A 36 -2.13 -14.84 -4.95
CA GLY A 36 -0.79 -14.30 -4.72
C GLY A 36 -0.64 -13.49 -3.43
N ALA A 37 -1.67 -13.32 -2.61
CA ALA A 37 -1.60 -12.46 -1.42
C ALA A 37 -0.46 -12.81 -0.43
N PRO A 38 -0.14 -14.09 -0.16
CA PRO A 38 1.01 -14.44 0.69
C PRO A 38 2.35 -14.03 0.08
N LEU A 39 2.54 -14.28 -1.22
CA LEU A 39 3.77 -13.92 -1.93
C LEU A 39 3.95 -12.40 -1.98
N ALA A 40 2.92 -11.66 -2.38
CA ALA A 40 2.96 -10.20 -2.45
C ALA A 40 3.30 -9.56 -1.09
N ARG A 41 2.85 -10.17 0.03
CA ARG A 41 3.22 -9.73 1.38
C ARG A 41 4.71 -9.97 1.68
N ALA A 42 5.22 -11.17 1.37
CA ALA A 42 6.63 -11.49 1.57
C ALA A 42 7.55 -10.59 0.73
N GLU A 43 7.18 -10.31 -0.51
CA GLU A 43 7.89 -9.39 -1.40
C GLU A 43 7.88 -7.96 -0.87
N ALA A 44 6.70 -7.45 -0.44
CA ALA A 44 6.58 -6.10 0.10
C ALA A 44 7.40 -5.92 1.38
N GLU A 45 7.37 -6.90 2.30
CA GLU A 45 8.18 -6.88 3.50
C GLU A 45 9.67 -6.83 3.16
N THR A 46 10.13 -7.71 2.27
CA THR A 46 11.54 -7.80 1.87
C THR A 46 11.99 -6.50 1.20
N ALA A 47 11.22 -6.00 0.25
CA ALA A 47 11.55 -4.80 -0.51
C ALA A 47 11.60 -3.55 0.38
N LEU A 48 10.56 -3.32 1.19
CA LEU A 48 10.50 -2.15 2.07
C LEU A 48 11.59 -2.19 3.13
N ARG A 49 11.79 -3.34 3.80
CA ARG A 49 12.85 -3.52 4.80
C ARG A 49 14.23 -3.27 4.20
N THR A 50 14.50 -3.85 3.02
CA THR A 50 15.79 -3.69 2.34
C THR A 50 16.02 -2.24 1.95
N LEU A 51 15.02 -1.56 1.36
CA LEU A 51 15.12 -0.17 0.94
C LEU A 51 15.48 0.75 2.11
N VAL A 52 14.72 0.70 3.21
CA VAL A 52 14.94 1.59 4.36
C VAL A 52 16.23 1.28 5.12
N THR A 53 16.67 0.00 5.13
CA THR A 53 17.91 -0.41 5.79
C THR A 53 19.14 -0.03 4.98
N ARG A 54 19.12 -0.26 3.66
CA ARG A 54 20.27 -0.01 2.77
C ARG A 54 20.40 1.46 2.38
N PHE A 55 19.29 2.19 2.31
CA PHE A 55 19.26 3.59 1.89
C PHE A 55 18.50 4.46 2.92
N PRO A 56 19.02 4.62 4.15
CA PRO A 56 18.32 5.29 5.24
C PRO A 56 18.10 6.80 5.02
N LYS A 57 18.78 7.41 4.05
CA LYS A 57 18.65 8.83 3.68
C LYS A 57 17.84 9.04 2.40
N THR A 58 17.14 8.01 1.92
CA THR A 58 16.29 8.11 0.72
C THR A 58 15.25 9.22 0.92
N ARG A 59 15.12 10.07 -0.11
CA ARG A 59 14.13 11.14 -0.19
C ARG A 59 13.69 11.30 -1.65
N LEU A 60 12.53 11.92 -1.86
CA LEU A 60 12.12 12.29 -3.21
C LEU A 60 13.16 13.22 -3.84
N ALA A 61 13.54 12.94 -5.09
CA ALA A 61 14.46 13.78 -5.85
C ALA A 61 13.78 15.05 -6.42
N ILE A 62 12.45 15.07 -6.43
CA ILE A 62 11.60 16.15 -6.92
C ILE A 62 10.47 16.43 -5.90
N PRO A 63 9.80 17.59 -5.96
CA PRO A 63 8.63 17.88 -5.13
C PRO A 63 7.50 16.86 -5.35
N ALA A 64 6.75 16.53 -4.30
CA ALA A 64 5.73 15.48 -4.35
C ALA A 64 4.58 15.79 -5.31
N GLU A 65 4.24 17.06 -5.45
CA GLU A 65 3.25 17.61 -6.37
C GLU A 65 3.65 17.45 -7.85
N SER A 66 4.94 17.24 -8.14
CA SER A 66 5.43 16.96 -9.50
C SER A 66 5.35 15.47 -9.88
N LEU A 67 4.97 14.59 -8.95
CA LEU A 67 4.81 13.17 -9.22
C LEU A 67 3.58 12.92 -10.09
N THR A 68 3.76 12.11 -11.14
CA THR A 68 2.67 11.77 -12.06
C THR A 68 2.09 10.41 -11.73
N TRP A 69 0.76 10.33 -11.63
CA TRP A 69 0.04 9.07 -11.48
C TRP A 69 -0.14 8.38 -12.84
N ARG A 70 -0.02 7.04 -12.88
CA ARG A 70 -0.33 6.24 -14.07
C ARG A 70 -1.81 6.39 -14.43
N ARG A 71 -2.10 6.60 -15.72
CA ARG A 71 -3.47 6.65 -16.27
C ARG A 71 -4.00 5.24 -16.57
N THR A 72 -4.19 4.42 -15.55
CA THR A 72 -4.72 3.04 -15.64
C THR A 72 -6.00 2.91 -14.80
N ARG A 73 -6.90 2.02 -15.22
CA ARG A 73 -8.13 1.70 -14.49
C ARG A 73 -7.97 0.56 -13.49
N LEU A 74 -6.90 -0.22 -13.58
CA LEU A 74 -6.72 -1.44 -12.79
C LEU A 74 -6.03 -1.17 -11.45
N ASN A 75 -4.88 -0.53 -11.47
CA ASN A 75 -4.03 -0.35 -10.29
C ASN A 75 -3.50 1.08 -10.19
N ARG A 76 -3.79 1.75 -9.08
CA ARG A 76 -3.24 3.08 -8.80
C ARG A 76 -1.75 2.97 -8.47
N GLY A 77 -0.91 3.77 -9.14
CA GLY A 77 0.52 3.81 -8.90
C GLY A 77 1.18 5.00 -9.59
N LEU A 78 2.40 5.34 -9.20
CA LEU A 78 3.19 6.41 -9.82
C LEU A 78 3.78 5.95 -11.16
N ALA A 79 3.87 6.87 -12.12
CA ALA A 79 4.52 6.62 -13.40
C ALA A 79 6.03 6.39 -13.19
N THR A 80 6.64 7.20 -12.33
CA THR A 80 8.05 7.15 -11.92
C THR A 80 8.17 7.54 -10.44
N LEU A 81 9.22 7.06 -9.77
CA LEU A 81 9.58 7.39 -8.39
C LEU A 81 11.10 7.39 -8.21
#